data_AF-Q975A5-F1
#
_entry.id   AF-Q975A5-F1
#
_cell.length_a   1.000
_cell.length_b   1.000
_cell.length_c   1.000
_cell.angle_alpha   90.00
_cell.angle_beta   90.00
_cell.angle_gamma   90.00
#
_symmetry.space_group_name_H-M   'P 1'
#
loop_
_entity.id
_entity.type
_entity.pdbx_description
1 polymer ?
#
loop_
_entity_poly.entity_id
_entity_poly.type
_entity_poly.pdbx_seq_one_letter_code
_entity_poly.pdbx_strand_id
1 'polypeptide(L)'
;MGSKMDSGISITAEKLVDITARVASKIKVEDREIEKAVGISSFNLAKKSVEKVAFWLTESRNSLLYCKLCGKGPFTKRGLYLHLIRLHRNEIKTMLEEELKNEIRAII
;
A
#
# COMPACT_ATOMS: atom_id res chain seq x y z
N MET A 1 -21.10 8.16 -14.57
CA MET A 1 -19.62 8.30 -14.61
C MET A 1 -18.86 7.39 -13.64
N GLY A 2 -19.51 6.61 -12.75
CA GLY A 2 -18.80 5.83 -11.71
C GLY A 2 -18.02 4.59 -12.18
N SER A 3 -18.58 3.77 -13.07
CA SER A 3 -18.05 2.41 -13.32
C SER A 3 -16.63 2.33 -13.89
N LYS A 4 -16.26 3.23 -14.82
CA LYS A 4 -14.90 3.23 -15.42
C LYS A 4 -13.84 3.80 -14.46
N MET A 5 -14.19 4.80 -13.66
CA MET A 5 -13.27 5.41 -12.71
C MET A 5 -12.96 4.46 -11.55
N ASP A 6 -13.99 3.76 -11.04
CA ASP A 6 -13.81 2.72 -10.04
C ASP A 6 -12.93 1.56 -10.56
N SER A 7 -13.10 1.19 -11.84
CA SER A 7 -12.27 0.14 -12.48
C SER A 7 -10.80 0.54 -12.58
N GLY A 8 -10.50 1.79 -12.97
CA GLY A 8 -9.13 2.29 -13.06
C GLY A 8 -8.43 2.35 -11.70
N ILE A 9 -9.14 2.80 -10.65
CA ILE A 9 -8.62 2.85 -9.29
C ILE A 9 -8.32 1.44 -8.77
N SER A 10 -9.23 0.49 -8.99
CA SER A 10 -9.04 -0.90 -8.54
C SER A 10 -7.82 -1.56 -9.19
N ILE A 11 -7.60 -1.33 -10.49
CA ILE A 11 -6.41 -1.82 -11.21
C ILE A 11 -5.13 -1.19 -10.63
N THR A 12 -5.13 0.11 -10.39
CA THR A 12 -3.97 0.80 -9.80
C THR A 12 -3.68 0.29 -8.39
N ALA A 13 -4.71 0.12 -7.55
CA ALA A 13 -4.58 -0.43 -6.22
C ALA A 13 -3.96 -1.83 -6.25
N GLU A 14 -4.44 -2.71 -7.13
CA GLU A 14 -3.91 -4.07 -7.30
C GLU A 14 -2.40 -4.08 -7.59
N LYS A 15 -1.94 -3.18 -8.49
CA LYS A 15 -0.51 -3.05 -8.83
C LYS A 15 0.35 -2.55 -7.66
N LEU A 16 -0.25 -1.82 -6.72
CA LEU A 16 0.45 -1.21 -5.59
C LEU A 16 0.48 -2.09 -4.33
N VAL A 17 -0.27 -3.20 -4.28
CA VAL A 17 -0.35 -4.05 -3.06
C VAL A 17 1.03 -4.56 -2.63
N ASP A 18 1.82 -5.11 -3.56
CA ASP A 18 3.16 -5.64 -3.25
C ASP A 18 4.12 -4.56 -2.74
N ILE A 19 4.16 -3.43 -3.47
CA ILE A 19 4.94 -2.25 -3.11
C ILE A 19 4.57 -1.76 -1.71
N THR A 20 3.27 -1.65 -1.42
CA THR A 20 2.77 -1.17 -0.12
C THR A 20 3.17 -2.10 1.01
N ALA A 21 3.05 -3.42 0.81
CA ALA A 21 3.49 -4.40 1.80
C ALA A 21 5.00 -4.33 2.05
N ARG A 22 5.82 -4.11 1.01
CA ARG A 22 7.28 -3.92 1.14
C ARG A 22 7.61 -2.66 1.95
N VAL A 23 6.98 -1.53 1.62
CA VAL A 23 7.16 -0.25 2.35
C VAL A 23 6.76 -0.40 3.81
N ALA A 24 5.58 -0.98 4.07
CA ALA A 24 5.08 -1.27 5.42
C ALA A 24 6.06 -2.15 6.22
N SER A 25 6.76 -3.05 5.54
CA SER A 25 7.72 -4.00 6.13
C SER A 25 9.14 -3.46 6.22
N LYS A 26 9.37 -2.17 5.95
CA LYS A 26 10.70 -1.53 5.94
C LYS A 26 11.69 -2.19 4.95
N ILE A 27 11.17 -2.78 3.88
CA ILE A 27 11.92 -3.25 2.71
C ILE A 27 12.05 -2.07 1.75
N LYS A 28 13.27 -1.81 1.27
CA LYS A 28 13.53 -0.70 0.34
C LYS A 28 12.71 -0.88 -0.94
N VAL A 29 12.06 0.19 -1.36
CA VAL A 29 11.39 0.33 -2.66
C VAL A 29 11.92 1.63 -3.26
N GLU A 30 12.40 1.56 -4.49
CA GLU A 30 12.84 2.74 -5.24
C GLU A 30 11.65 3.42 -5.91
N ASP A 31 11.68 4.75 -6.03
CA ASP A 31 10.62 5.53 -6.70
C ASP A 31 10.32 5.02 -8.12
N ARG A 32 11.35 4.59 -8.85
CA ARG A 32 11.23 4.00 -10.18
C ARG A 32 10.38 2.73 -10.22
N GLU A 33 10.31 1.96 -9.12
CA GLU A 33 9.43 0.78 -9.04
C GLU A 33 7.95 1.20 -9.00
N ILE A 34 7.64 2.26 -8.26
CA ILE A 34 6.28 2.84 -8.18
C ILE A 34 5.89 3.42 -9.53
N GLU A 35 6.77 4.23 -10.13
CA GLU A 35 6.54 4.83 -11.44
C GLU A 35 6.30 3.78 -12.52
N LYS A 36 7.07 2.68 -12.55
CA LYS A 36 6.84 1.57 -13.48
C LYS A 36 5.46 0.91 -13.31
N ALA A 37 4.94 0.86 -12.08
CA ALA A 37 3.65 0.23 -11.82
C ALA A 37 2.48 1.09 -12.33
N VAL A 38 2.55 2.42 -12.17
CA VAL A 38 1.39 3.32 -12.36
C VAL A 38 1.56 4.37 -13.46
N GLY A 39 2.78 4.53 -13.99
CA GLY A 39 3.16 5.59 -14.93
C GLY A 39 3.45 6.92 -14.24
N ILE A 40 4.19 7.78 -14.96
CA ILE A 40 4.67 9.07 -14.45
C ILE A 40 3.54 10.01 -14.01
N SER A 41 2.41 10.01 -14.72
CA SER A 41 1.28 10.89 -14.44
C SER A 41 0.62 10.62 -13.09
N SER A 42 0.66 9.37 -12.62
CA SER A 42 0.05 8.95 -11.35
C SER A 42 1.07 8.73 -10.24
N PHE A 43 2.35 8.94 -10.51
CA PHE A 43 3.45 8.60 -9.59
C PHE A 43 3.30 9.27 -8.22
N ASN A 44 3.15 10.60 -8.18
CA ASN A 44 3.08 11.34 -6.91
C ASN A 44 1.87 10.91 -6.06
N LEU A 45 0.72 10.72 -6.71
CA LEU A 45 -0.50 10.29 -6.05
C LEU A 45 -0.37 8.86 -5.51
N ALA A 46 0.20 7.95 -6.31
CA ALA A 46 0.44 6.57 -5.91
C ALA A 46 1.44 6.48 -4.75
N LYS A 47 2.57 7.21 -4.84
CA LYS A 47 3.59 7.24 -3.78
C LYS A 47 3.00 7.68 -2.44
N LYS A 48 2.24 8.78 -2.45
CA LYS A 48 1.56 9.29 -1.25
C LYS A 48 0.57 8.28 -0.67
N SER A 49 -0.22 7.64 -1.52
CA SER A 49 -1.19 6.61 -1.12
C SER A 49 -0.49 5.39 -0.51
N VAL A 50 0.58 4.91 -1.13
CA VAL A 50 1.43 3.81 -0.63
C VAL A 50 1.99 4.12 0.75
N GLU A 51 2.61 5.29 0.92
CA GLU A 51 3.22 5.71 2.19
C GLU A 51 2.19 5.79 3.31
N LYS A 52 1.01 6.36 3.02
CA LYS A 52 -0.07 6.51 4.00
C LYS A 52 -0.69 5.18 4.37
N VAL A 53 -1.02 4.31 3.41
CA VAL A 53 -1.53 2.97 3.72
C VAL A 53 -0.47 2.16 4.48
N ALA A 54 0.79 2.18 4.06
CA ALA A 54 1.87 1.46 4.72
C ALA A 54 2.05 1.86 6.21
N PHE A 55 1.86 3.13 6.54
CA PHE A 55 1.88 3.61 7.93
C PHE A 55 0.79 2.95 8.80
N TRP A 56 -0.38 2.68 8.22
CA TRP A 56 -1.51 2.04 8.91
C TRP A 56 -1.40 0.52 8.99
N LEU A 57 -0.52 -0.12 8.22
CA LEU A 57 -0.34 -1.57 8.23
C LEU A 57 0.61 -2.07 9.33
N THR A 58 1.58 -1.24 9.74
CA THR A 58 2.68 -1.68 10.60
C THR A 58 2.88 -0.78 11.80
N GLU A 59 3.14 -1.40 12.94
CA GLU A 59 3.67 -0.74 14.14
C GLU A 59 5.09 -1.23 14.42
N SER A 60 5.97 -0.33 14.86
CA SER A 60 7.33 -0.67 15.27
C SER A 60 7.49 -0.42 16.77
N ARG A 61 7.78 -1.46 17.54
CA ARG A 61 8.05 -1.39 18.98
C ARG A 61 9.42 -1.97 19.26
N ASN A 62 10.36 -1.18 19.78
CA ASN A 62 11.74 -1.62 20.07
C ASN A 62 12.40 -2.34 18.87
N SER A 63 12.27 -1.78 17.67
CA SER A 63 12.79 -2.36 16.41
C SER A 63 12.11 -3.66 15.93
N LEU A 64 11.09 -4.16 16.63
CA LEU A 64 10.26 -5.28 16.21
C LEU A 64 9.01 -4.78 15.47
N LEU A 65 8.61 -5.50 14.42
CA LEU A 65 7.46 -5.12 13.60
C LEU A 65 6.22 -5.92 13.98
N TYR A 66 5.07 -5.25 14.07
CA TYR A 66 3.77 -5.85 14.35
C TYR A 66 2.78 -5.46 13.27
N CYS A 67 1.90 -6.39 12.90
CA CYS A 67 0.82 -6.13 11.97
C CYS A 67 -0.31 -5.41 12.70
N LYS A 68 -0.68 -4.21 12.26
CA LYS A 68 -1.79 -3.44 12.85
C LYS A 68 -3.16 -3.99 12.46
N LEU A 69 -3.27 -4.73 11.36
CA LEU A 69 -4.54 -5.29 10.90
C LEU A 69 -5.04 -6.44 11.80
N CYS A 70 -4.13 -7.28 12.31
CA CYS A 70 -4.50 -8.44 13.14
C CYS A 70 -3.81 -8.48 14.51
N GLY A 71 -2.98 -7.48 14.83
CA GLY A 71 -2.25 -7.40 16.11
C GLY A 71 -1.12 -8.43 16.27
N LYS A 72 -0.85 -9.28 15.27
CA LYS A 72 0.17 -10.34 15.37
C LYS A 72 1.58 -9.77 15.26
N GLY A 73 2.52 -10.49 15.87
CA GLY A 73 3.94 -10.20 15.85
C GLY A 73 4.64 -10.78 17.08
N PRO A 74 5.94 -10.49 17.27
CA PRO A 74 6.79 -9.69 16.39
C PRO A 74 7.19 -10.42 15.10
N PHE A 75 7.46 -9.66 14.05
CA PHE A 75 7.94 -10.15 12.76
C PHE A 75 9.29 -9.54 12.38
N THR A 76 10.08 -10.28 11.61
CA THR A 76 11.18 -9.71 10.82
C THR A 76 10.60 -8.92 9.63
N LYS A 77 11.42 -8.09 8.97
CA LYS A 77 11.02 -7.38 7.73
C LYS A 77 10.44 -8.35 6.68
N ARG A 78 11.14 -9.45 6.41
CA ARG A 78 10.66 -10.46 5.46
C ARG A 78 9.41 -11.19 5.95
N GLY A 79 9.36 -11.49 7.26
CA GLY A 79 8.20 -12.14 7.88
C GLY A 79 6.93 -11.31 7.78
N LEU A 80 7.01 -10.01 8.08
CA LEU A 80 5.86 -9.11 7.97
C LEU A 80 5.38 -8.97 6.52
N TYR A 81 6.31 -8.82 5.58
CA TYR A 81 5.96 -8.77 4.16
C TYR A 81 5.18 -10.01 3.71
N LEU A 82 5.68 -11.20 4.04
CA LEU A 82 5.00 -12.46 3.71
C LEU A 82 3.65 -12.58 4.41
N HIS A 83 3.56 -12.13 5.66
CA HIS A 83 2.30 -12.11 6.41
C HIS A 83 1.26 -11.20 5.73
N LEU A 84 1.63 -9.95 5.40
CA LEU A 84 0.75 -8.99 4.74
C LEU A 84 0.24 -9.52 3.39
N ILE A 85 1.13 -10.06 2.55
CA ILE A 85 0.75 -10.56 1.22
C ILE A 85 -0.09 -11.83 1.26
N ARG A 86 0.12 -12.72 2.23
CA ARG A 86 -0.61 -13.99 2.30
C ARG A 86 -1.94 -13.89 3.03
N LEU A 87 -2.03 -13.02 4.05
CA LEU A 87 -3.19 -12.96 4.94
C LEU A 87 -4.05 -11.71 4.74
N HIS A 88 -3.46 -10.60 4.27
CA HIS A 88 -4.13 -9.30 4.25
C HIS A 88 -4.07 -8.60 2.88
N ARG A 89 -3.85 -9.36 1.80
CA ARG A 89 -3.73 -8.80 0.45
C ARG A 89 -4.95 -7.96 0.07
N ASN A 90 -6.15 -8.48 0.36
CA ASN A 90 -7.40 -7.86 -0.02
C ASN A 90 -7.66 -6.59 0.79
N GLU A 91 -7.40 -6.62 2.09
CA GLU A 91 -7.52 -5.46 2.96
C GLU A 91 -6.57 -4.34 2.53
N ILE A 92 -5.32 -4.67 2.17
CA ILE A 92 -4.37 -3.69 1.63
C ILE A 92 -4.89 -3.08 0.34
N LYS A 93 -5.45 -3.90 -0.56
CA LYS A 93 -6.06 -3.40 -1.80
C LYS A 93 -7.22 -2.45 -1.51
N THR A 94 -8.15 -2.82 -0.64
CA THR A 94 -9.29 -1.97 -0.27
C THR A 94 -8.83 -0.65 0.34
N MET A 95 -7.86 -0.68 1.26
CA MET A 95 -7.27 0.54 1.83
C MET A 95 -6.63 1.42 0.76
N LEU A 96 -5.95 0.84 -0.23
CA LEU A 96 -5.39 1.58 -1.36
C LEU A 96 -6.47 2.17 -2.26
N GLU A 97 -7.54 1.44 -2.56
CA GLU A 97 -8.67 1.96 -3.35
C GLU A 97 -9.31 3.16 -2.67
N GLU A 98 -9.53 3.10 -1.36
CA GLU A 98 -10.07 4.19 -0.56
C GLU A 98 -9.12 5.39 -0.54
N GLU A 99 -7.83 5.16 -0.30
CA GLU A 99 -6.84 6.23 -0.23
C GLU A 99 -6.64 6.91 -1.59
N LEU A 100 -6.56 6.14 -2.68
CA LEU A 100 -6.48 6.69 -4.04
C LEU A 100 -7.72 7.55 -4.37
N LYS A 101 -8.92 7.12 -3.97
CA LYS A 101 -10.14 7.92 -4.12
C LYS A 101 -10.06 9.23 -3.34
N ASN A 102 -9.55 9.19 -2.11
CA ASN A 102 -9.39 10.38 -1.27
C ASN A 102 -8.39 11.36 -1.86
N GLU A 103 -7.23 10.88 -2.32
CA GLU A 103 -6.20 11.72 -2.95
C GLU A 103 -6.68 12.35 -4.26
N ILE A 104 -7.45 11.63 -5.09
CA ILE A 104 -8.05 12.21 -6.30
C ILE A 104 -9.05 13.31 -5.94
N ARG A 105 -9.91 13.08 -4.95
CA ARG A 105 -10.90 14.09 -4.48
C ARG A 105 -10.25 15.33 -3.89
N ALA A 106 -9.02 15.23 -3.37
CA ALA A 106 -8.32 16.38 -2.82
C ALA A 106 -7.73 17.31 -3.90
N ILE A 107 -7.70 16.86 -5.16
CA ILE A 107 -7.10 17.59 -6.30
C ILE A 107 -8.18 18.23 -7.19
N ILE A 108 -9.41 17.72 -7.14
CA ILE A 108 -10.56 18.19 -7.94
C ILE A 108 -11.43 19.11 -7.08
#